data_AF-A0A956HP91-F1
#
_entry.id   AF-A0A956HP91-F1
#
_cell.length_a   1.000
_cell.length_b   1.000
_cell.length_c   1.000
_cell.angle_alpha   90.00
_cell.angle_beta   90.00
_cell.angle_gamma   90.00
#
_symmetry.space_group_name_H-M   'P 1'
#
loop_
_entity.id
_entity.type
_entity.pdbx_description
1 polymer ?
#
loop_
_entity_poly.entity_id
_entity_poly.type
_entity_poly.pdbx_seq_one_letter_code
_entity_poly.pdbx_strand_id
1 'polypeptide(L)'
;RAVLRGLSSDPAARWPSMSALIEALDRDPGRRRRLLTTAAVALVGVASVGFGAWSLTERRAAVCAAMERHLEGVWDDERRASVRAALATGGDYGEENAARVTAGLDAYADAWVAARGEACVATRVRGEQSVELMDARVACLDGRLGSLRALVDVLEGGAAVDRAIAAVGKLPAIDRCGDADFARAKTPVPEDKSRAEAVERLRERLSRVQALVLAGTYDAALDEARALLERAEALGFEPFTTEVRLEHARALSLTGAHDEALAAFE
;
A
#
# COMPACT_ATOMS: atom_id res chain seq x y z
N ARG A 1 -9.87 37.11 59.27
CA ARG A 1 -10.21 38.55 59.03
C ARG A 1 -11.68 38.86 59.31
N ALA A 2 -12.65 38.10 58.81
CA ALA A 2 -14.08 38.35 59.09
C ALA A 2 -14.46 38.25 60.58
N VAL A 3 -13.93 37.25 61.31
CA VAL A 3 -14.11 37.10 62.77
C VAL A 3 -13.53 38.29 63.55
N LEU A 4 -12.32 38.74 63.19
CA LEU A 4 -11.67 39.89 63.84
C LEU A 4 -12.47 41.19 63.67
N ARG A 5 -13.10 41.40 62.51
CA ARG A 5 -14.01 42.54 62.29
C ARG A 5 -15.29 42.43 63.14
N GLY A 6 -15.82 41.21 63.32
CA GLY A 6 -16.99 40.98 64.18
C GLY A 6 -16.74 41.25 65.66
N LEU A 7 -15.49 41.06 66.11
CA LEU A 7 -15.05 41.30 67.49
C LEU A 7 -14.49 42.72 67.72
N SER A 8 -14.63 43.64 66.76
CA SER A 8 -14.17 45.03 66.92
C SER A 8 -14.79 45.69 68.15
N SER A 9 -14.00 46.43 68.93
CA SER A 9 -14.48 47.19 70.08
C SER A 9 -15.40 48.35 69.66
N ASP A 10 -15.14 48.95 68.51
CA ASP A 10 -15.98 49.96 67.87
C ASP A 10 -17.22 49.29 67.20
N PRO A 11 -18.46 49.59 67.65
CA PRO A 11 -19.68 49.05 67.04
C PRO A 11 -19.86 49.40 65.56
N ALA A 12 -19.41 50.57 65.12
CA ALA A 12 -19.55 51.01 63.72
C ALA A 12 -18.64 50.22 62.77
N ALA A 13 -17.55 49.65 63.28
CA ALA A 13 -16.63 48.82 62.51
C ALA A 13 -17.06 47.35 62.36
N ARG A 14 -18.08 46.91 63.12
CA ARG A 14 -18.61 45.54 63.09
C ARG A 14 -19.39 45.24 61.80
N TRP A 15 -19.86 44.00 61.68
CA TRP A 15 -20.79 43.63 60.62
C TRP A 15 -22.19 44.19 60.93
N PRO A 16 -22.93 44.68 59.93
CA PRO A 16 -24.25 45.28 60.12
C PRO A 16 -25.32 44.27 60.57
N SER A 17 -25.07 42.97 60.43
CA SER A 17 -25.90 41.89 60.97
C SER A 17 -25.11 40.59 61.11
N MET A 18 -25.64 39.63 61.88
CA MET A 18 -25.09 38.26 61.97
C MET A 18 -25.11 37.57 60.59
N SER A 19 -26.14 37.80 59.78
CA SER A 19 -26.24 37.29 58.42
C SER A 19 -25.10 37.79 57.53
N ALA A 20 -24.72 39.07 57.65
CA ALA A 20 -23.60 39.64 56.91
C ALA A 20 -22.23 39.06 57.34
N LEU A 21 -22.08 38.70 58.62
CA LEU A 21 -20.89 37.98 59.11
C LEU A 21 -20.85 36.54 58.57
N ILE A 22 -21.96 35.82 58.61
CA ILE A 22 -22.07 34.45 58.09
C ILE A 22 -21.74 34.44 56.60
N GLU A 23 -22.30 35.37 55.80
CA GLU A 23 -22.01 35.45 54.37
C GLU A 23 -20.52 35.76 54.08
N ALA A 24 -19.87 36.55 54.94
CA ALA A 24 -18.45 36.83 54.82
C ALA A 24 -17.55 35.65 55.23
N LEU A 25 -18.02 34.81 56.16
CA LEU A 25 -17.34 33.58 56.57
C LEU A 25 -17.54 32.44 55.56
N ASP A 26 -18.70 32.40 54.89
CA ASP A 26 -19.06 31.38 53.90
C ASP A 26 -18.30 31.55 52.57
N ARG A 27 -17.74 32.75 52.34
CA ARG A 27 -16.79 32.99 51.25
C ARG A 27 -15.44 32.37 51.58
N ASP A 28 -15.26 31.09 51.22
CA ASP A 28 -13.96 30.41 51.23
C ASP A 28 -13.20 30.64 49.90
N PRO A 29 -12.20 31.55 49.87
CA PRO A 29 -11.42 31.78 48.65
C PRO A 29 -10.54 30.57 48.31
N GLY A 30 -10.21 29.70 49.28
CA GLY A 30 -9.50 28.45 49.08
C GLY A 30 -10.33 27.44 48.29
N ARG A 31 -11.63 27.30 48.62
CA ARG A 31 -12.57 26.44 47.87
C ARG A 31 -12.75 26.91 46.43
N ARG A 32 -12.97 28.20 46.19
CA ARG A 32 -13.09 28.75 44.82
C ARG A 32 -11.81 28.56 44.01
N ARG A 33 -10.65 28.79 44.62
CA ARG A 33 -9.34 28.62 43.97
C ARG A 33 -9.05 27.16 43.65
N ARG A 34 -9.36 26.23 44.57
CA ARG A 34 -9.29 24.78 44.34
C ARG A 34 -10.19 24.35 43.18
N LEU A 35 -11.42 24.84 43.13
CA LEU A 35 -12.39 24.52 42.09
C LEU A 35 -11.93 25.01 40.70
N LEU A 36 -11.37 26.22 40.64
CA LEU A 36 -10.79 26.78 39.42
C LEU A 36 -9.54 25.99 38.98
N THR A 37 -8.65 25.61 39.91
CA THR A 37 -7.49 24.79 39.57
C THR A 37 -7.88 23.40 39.08
N THR A 38 -8.88 22.75 39.69
CA THR A 38 -9.37 21.44 39.22
C THR A 38 -10.02 21.55 37.84
N ALA A 39 -10.78 22.63 37.58
CA ALA A 39 -11.37 22.86 36.26
C ALA A 39 -10.30 23.10 35.18
N ALA A 40 -9.26 23.89 35.50
CA ALA A 40 -8.14 24.14 34.59
C ALA A 40 -7.35 22.85 34.29
N VAL A 41 -7.05 22.05 35.31
CA VAL A 41 -6.38 20.75 35.14
C VAL A 41 -7.23 19.80 34.30
N ALA A 42 -8.55 19.74 34.54
CA ALA A 42 -9.45 18.92 33.75
C ALA A 42 -9.49 19.37 32.27
N LEU A 43 -9.54 20.68 32.02
CA LEU A 43 -9.49 21.25 30.67
C LEU A 43 -8.19 20.90 29.93
N VAL A 44 -7.04 21.06 30.60
CA VAL A 44 -5.74 20.68 30.05
C VAL A 44 -5.68 19.18 29.78
N GLY A 45 -6.20 18.36 30.69
CA GLY A 45 -6.29 16.91 30.52
C GLY A 45 -7.10 16.52 29.26
N VAL A 46 -8.29 17.09 29.10
CA VAL A 46 -9.15 16.84 27.92
C VAL A 46 -8.48 17.32 26.64
N ALA A 47 -7.90 18.52 26.63
CA ALA A 47 -7.19 19.06 25.47
C ALA A 47 -5.98 18.19 25.08
N SER A 48 -5.23 17.69 26.07
CA SER A 48 -4.06 16.84 25.84
C SER A 48 -4.45 15.47 25.28
N VAL A 49 -5.53 14.88 25.79
CA VAL A 49 -6.08 13.61 25.25
C VAL A 49 -6.61 13.81 23.83
N GLY A 50 -7.35 14.89 23.58
CA GLY A 50 -7.86 15.22 22.25
C GLY A 50 -6.73 15.45 21.23
N PHE A 51 -5.70 16.21 21.61
CA PHE A 51 -4.51 16.45 20.79
C PHE A 51 -3.73 15.15 20.53
N GLY A 52 -3.55 14.31 21.55
CA GLY A 52 -2.92 13.00 21.43
C GLY A 52 -3.65 12.10 20.43
N ALA A 53 -4.97 12.00 20.56
CA ALA A 53 -5.81 11.23 19.63
C ALA A 53 -5.72 11.76 18.20
N TRP A 54 -5.86 13.07 17.99
CA TRP A 54 -5.76 13.71 16.67
C TRP A 54 -4.40 13.48 16.01
N SER A 55 -3.31 13.68 16.76
CA SER A 55 -1.94 13.50 16.23
C SER A 55 -1.64 12.04 15.82
N LEU A 56 -2.24 11.05 16.50
CA LEU A 56 -2.13 9.64 16.14
C LEU A 56 -2.85 9.34 14.83
N THR A 57 -4.04 9.92 14.61
CA THR A 57 -4.81 9.72 13.38
C THR A 57 -4.11 10.35 12.18
N GLU A 58 -3.58 11.57 12.32
CA GLU A 58 -2.78 12.22 11.26
C GLU A 58 -1.55 11.42 10.88
N ARG A 59 -0.78 10.93 11.87
CA ARG A 59 0.41 10.11 11.59
C ARG A 59 0.05 8.84 10.80
N ARG A 60 -1.05 8.18 11.14
CA ARG A 60 -1.52 6.99 10.41
C ARG A 60 -1.95 7.35 8.99
N ALA A 61 -2.66 8.47 8.81
CA ALA A 61 -3.04 8.97 7.49
C ALA A 61 -1.80 9.30 6.65
N ALA A 62 -0.78 9.94 7.22
CA ALA A 62 0.48 10.26 6.54
C ALA A 62 1.23 9.00 6.09
N VAL A 63 1.28 7.96 6.92
CA VAL A 63 1.87 6.66 6.54
C VAL A 63 1.12 6.04 5.37
N CYS A 64 -0.22 6.13 5.38
CA CYS A 64 -1.06 5.61 4.29
C CYS A 64 -1.04 6.46 3.01
N ALA A 65 -0.65 7.74 3.09
CA ALA A 65 -0.62 8.66 1.96
C ALA A 65 0.65 8.55 1.11
N ALA A 66 1.77 8.06 1.67
CA ALA A 66 3.04 7.97 0.96
C ALA A 66 3.24 6.59 0.31
N MET A 67 2.31 6.18 -0.56
CA MET A 67 2.36 4.87 -1.24
C MET A 67 3.17 4.90 -2.54
N GLU A 68 3.34 6.08 -3.13
CA GLU A 68 4.09 6.35 -4.35
C GLU A 68 5.56 5.92 -4.23
N ARG A 69 6.14 5.95 -3.02
CA ARG A 69 7.52 5.48 -2.76
C ARG A 69 7.78 4.03 -3.18
N HIS A 70 6.72 3.20 -3.25
CA HIS A 70 6.86 1.81 -3.70
C HIS A 70 7.09 1.71 -5.22
N LEU A 71 6.84 2.79 -5.98
CA LEU A 71 7.12 2.88 -7.40
C LEU A 71 8.59 3.23 -7.70
N GLU A 72 9.38 3.63 -6.71
CA GLU A 72 10.82 3.90 -6.89
C GLU A 72 11.53 2.66 -7.44
N GLY A 73 12.27 2.81 -8.55
CA GLY A 73 12.91 1.71 -9.28
C GLY A 73 11.95 0.81 -10.07
N VAL A 74 10.64 1.07 -10.04
CA VAL A 74 9.62 0.34 -10.81
C VAL A 74 9.08 1.20 -11.95
N TRP A 75 8.58 2.38 -11.61
CA TRP A 75 8.01 3.34 -12.54
C TRP A 75 8.19 4.76 -11.99
N ASP A 76 9.46 5.17 -11.90
CA ASP A 76 9.87 6.53 -11.56
C ASP A 76 10.18 7.35 -12.82
N ASP A 77 10.59 8.60 -12.65
CA ASP A 77 10.87 9.52 -13.75
C ASP A 77 12.01 9.04 -14.67
N GLU A 78 13.01 8.35 -14.12
CA GLU A 78 14.13 7.81 -14.89
C GLU A 78 13.66 6.67 -15.80
N ARG A 79 12.93 5.70 -15.23
CA ARG A 79 12.39 4.57 -15.99
C ARG A 79 11.34 4.98 -17.00
N ARG A 80 10.50 5.96 -16.66
CA ARG A 80 9.55 6.60 -17.58
C ARG A 80 10.26 7.18 -18.80
N ALA A 81 11.33 7.95 -18.59
CA ALA A 81 12.10 8.55 -19.67
C ALA A 81 12.79 7.48 -20.53
N SER A 82 13.33 6.43 -19.90
CA SER A 82 13.98 5.30 -20.58
C SER A 82 13.00 4.56 -21.50
N VAL A 83 11.83 4.15 -21.00
CA VAL A 83 10.78 3.51 -21.81
C VAL A 83 10.33 4.42 -22.94
N ARG A 84 10.10 5.71 -22.68
CA ARG A 84 9.70 6.66 -23.72
C ARG A 84 10.74 6.73 -24.83
N ALA A 85 12.01 6.84 -24.48
CA ALA A 85 13.11 6.91 -25.44
C ALA A 85 13.23 5.62 -26.25
N ALA A 86 13.11 4.44 -25.61
CA ALA A 86 13.15 3.16 -26.28
C ALA A 86 12.05 3.04 -27.35
N LEU A 87 10.81 3.39 -26.99
CA LEU A 87 9.64 3.29 -27.88
C LEU A 87 9.62 4.36 -28.99
N ALA A 88 10.17 5.56 -28.72
CA ALA A 88 10.24 6.64 -29.70
C ALA A 88 11.02 6.26 -30.97
N THR A 89 11.92 5.29 -30.87
CA THR A 89 12.74 4.82 -32.00
C THR A 89 12.01 3.87 -32.97
N GLY A 90 10.77 3.46 -32.68
CA GLY A 90 10.02 2.47 -33.46
C GLY A 90 9.39 2.93 -34.78
N GLY A 91 9.99 3.89 -35.47
CA GLY A 91 9.53 4.39 -36.77
C GLY A 91 8.54 5.57 -36.68
N ASP A 92 7.74 5.76 -37.74
CA ASP A 92 6.95 6.98 -37.97
C ASP A 92 5.93 7.30 -36.85
N TYR A 93 5.47 6.29 -36.12
CA TYR A 93 4.52 6.43 -35.01
C TYR A 93 5.17 6.26 -33.62
N GLY A 94 6.50 6.18 -33.54
CA GLY A 94 7.24 5.87 -32.31
C GLY A 94 6.93 6.82 -31.15
N GLU A 95 7.00 8.13 -31.36
CA GLU A 95 6.71 9.15 -30.33
C GLU A 95 5.26 9.10 -29.83
N GLU A 96 4.30 8.93 -30.73
CA GLU A 96 2.88 8.84 -30.39
C GLU A 96 2.59 7.55 -29.58
N ASN A 97 3.17 6.43 -30.01
CA ASN A 97 3.07 5.16 -29.30
C ASN A 97 3.75 5.23 -27.92
N ALA A 98 4.94 5.83 -27.84
CA ALA A 98 5.65 6.05 -26.59
C ALA A 98 4.78 6.85 -25.60
N ALA A 99 4.18 7.96 -26.05
CA ALA A 99 3.29 8.77 -25.22
C ALA A 99 2.07 7.99 -24.70
N ARG A 100 1.44 7.19 -25.56
CA ARG A 100 0.30 6.32 -25.16
C ARG A 100 0.70 5.26 -24.14
N VAL A 101 1.83 4.60 -24.36
CA VAL A 101 2.34 3.57 -23.46
C VAL A 101 2.68 4.17 -22.10
N THR A 102 3.41 5.28 -22.07
CA THR A 102 3.74 5.94 -20.79
C THR A 102 2.49 6.40 -20.05
N ALA A 103 1.50 6.94 -20.75
CA ALA A 103 0.24 7.36 -20.12
C ALA A 103 -0.56 6.16 -19.56
N GLY A 104 -0.52 5.01 -20.23
CA GLY A 104 -1.16 3.80 -19.73
C GLY A 104 -0.47 3.22 -18.50
N LEU A 105 0.88 3.25 -18.47
CA LEU A 105 1.67 2.83 -17.31
C LEU A 105 1.46 3.78 -16.11
N ASP A 106 1.29 5.08 -16.36
CA ASP A 106 0.92 6.07 -15.33
C ASP A 106 -0.42 5.76 -14.71
N ALA A 107 -1.44 5.57 -15.54
CA ALA A 107 -2.77 5.25 -15.05
C ALA A 107 -2.78 3.96 -14.23
N TYR A 108 -1.97 2.96 -14.62
CA TYR A 108 -1.81 1.73 -13.85
C TYR A 108 -1.08 1.98 -12.51
N ALA A 109 0.00 2.76 -12.51
CA ALA A 109 0.74 3.11 -11.30
C ALA A 109 -0.12 3.91 -10.31
N ASP A 110 -0.88 4.89 -10.80
CA ASP A 110 -1.82 5.68 -10.00
C ASP A 110 -2.93 4.81 -9.39
N ALA A 111 -3.50 3.90 -10.19
CA ALA A 111 -4.49 2.94 -9.70
C ALA A 111 -3.91 2.03 -8.61
N TRP A 112 -2.64 1.64 -8.73
CA TRP A 112 -1.96 0.81 -7.74
C TRP A 112 -1.75 1.57 -6.42
N VAL A 113 -1.26 2.82 -6.51
CA VAL A 113 -1.06 3.72 -5.36
C VAL A 113 -2.38 3.94 -4.62
N ALA A 114 -3.45 4.24 -5.36
CA ALA A 114 -4.78 4.42 -4.80
C ALA A 114 -5.28 3.16 -4.07
N ALA A 115 -5.15 1.98 -4.69
CA ALA A 115 -5.55 0.72 -4.08
C ALA A 115 -4.73 0.38 -2.82
N ARG A 116 -3.42 0.65 -2.85
CA ARG A 116 -2.53 0.46 -1.69
C ARG A 116 -2.87 1.39 -0.53
N GLY A 117 -3.11 2.66 -0.85
CA GLY A 117 -3.53 3.67 0.12
C GLY A 117 -4.86 3.31 0.76
N GLU A 118 -5.84 2.90 -0.04
CA GLU A 118 -7.15 2.49 0.43
C GLU A 118 -7.09 1.28 1.37
N ALA A 119 -6.30 0.25 1.03
CA ALA A 119 -6.07 -0.88 1.91
C ALA A 119 -5.39 -0.46 3.23
N CYS A 120 -4.50 0.52 3.21
CA CYS A 120 -3.92 1.06 4.44
C CYS A 120 -4.95 1.82 5.29
N VAL A 121 -5.69 2.75 4.68
CA VAL A 121 -6.66 3.62 5.35
C VAL A 121 -7.80 2.80 5.96
N ALA A 122 -8.37 1.85 5.22
CA ALA A 122 -9.46 1.00 5.69
C ALA A 122 -9.08 0.21 6.96
N THR A 123 -7.82 -0.22 7.11
CA THR A 123 -7.34 -0.97 8.30
C THR A 123 -6.86 -0.05 9.41
N ARG A 124 -5.94 0.87 9.09
CA ARG A 124 -5.16 1.61 10.10
C ARG A 124 -5.88 2.86 10.60
N VAL A 125 -6.72 3.46 9.75
CA VAL A 125 -7.42 4.71 10.06
C VAL A 125 -8.88 4.44 10.40
N ARG A 126 -9.62 3.75 9.51
CA ARG A 126 -11.06 3.49 9.69
C ARG A 126 -11.36 2.25 10.55
N GLY A 127 -10.48 1.25 10.54
CA GLY A 127 -10.70 0.00 11.28
C GLY A 127 -11.83 -0.86 10.72
N GLU A 128 -12.15 -0.71 9.43
CA GLU A 128 -13.25 -1.41 8.75
C GLU A 128 -12.86 -2.80 8.24
N GLN A 129 -11.56 -3.09 8.13
CA GLN A 129 -11.05 -4.39 7.74
C GLN A 129 -10.05 -4.96 8.73
N SER A 130 -9.92 -6.29 8.74
CA SER A 130 -8.95 -6.98 9.57
C SER A 130 -7.52 -6.83 9.01
N VAL A 131 -6.52 -7.05 9.87
CA VAL A 131 -5.11 -7.00 9.47
C VAL A 131 -4.80 -8.14 8.49
N GLU A 132 -5.40 -9.31 8.68
CA GLU A 132 -5.21 -10.47 7.80
C GLU A 132 -5.73 -10.21 6.39
N LEU A 133 -6.88 -9.51 6.27
CA LEU A 133 -7.38 -9.09 4.96
C LEU A 133 -6.48 -8.01 4.35
N MET A 134 -5.94 -7.09 5.16
CA MET A 134 -4.97 -6.10 4.68
C MET A 134 -3.74 -6.78 4.09
N ASP A 135 -3.15 -7.73 4.80
CA ASP A 135 -1.95 -8.45 4.36
C ASP A 135 -2.20 -9.21 3.05
N ALA A 136 -3.38 -9.82 2.92
CA ALA A 136 -3.79 -10.52 1.70
C ALA A 136 -3.94 -9.57 0.49
N ARG A 137 -4.59 -8.41 0.68
CA ARG A 137 -4.69 -7.37 -0.37
C ARG A 137 -3.32 -6.81 -0.75
N VAL A 138 -2.47 -6.60 0.25
CA VAL A 138 -1.08 -6.14 0.08
C VAL A 138 -0.28 -7.13 -0.77
N ALA A 139 -0.34 -8.42 -0.47
CA ALA A 139 0.36 -9.45 -1.25
C ALA A 139 -0.13 -9.51 -2.71
N CYS A 140 -1.44 -9.38 -2.95
CA CYS A 140 -1.99 -9.29 -4.31
C CYS A 140 -1.41 -8.08 -5.06
N LEU A 141 -1.43 -6.90 -4.43
CA LEU A 141 -0.89 -5.67 -5.00
C LEU A 141 0.62 -5.75 -5.25
N ASP A 142 1.39 -6.40 -4.37
CA ASP A 142 2.83 -6.58 -4.57
C ASP A 142 3.11 -7.43 -5.82
N GLY A 143 2.30 -8.48 -6.07
CA GLY A 143 2.34 -9.23 -7.34
C GLY A 143 2.02 -8.37 -8.58
N ARG A 144 1.04 -7.47 -8.47
CA ARG A 144 0.69 -6.51 -9.54
C ARG A 144 1.81 -5.50 -9.83
N LEU A 145 2.53 -5.09 -8.79
CA LEU A 145 3.70 -4.22 -8.91
C LEU A 145 4.87 -4.97 -9.56
N GLY A 146 5.06 -6.25 -9.24
CA GLY A 146 6.04 -7.12 -9.90
C GLY A 146 5.77 -7.29 -11.40
N SER A 147 4.50 -7.45 -11.78
CA SER A 147 4.10 -7.50 -13.21
C SER A 147 4.39 -6.18 -13.93
N LEU A 148 4.14 -5.04 -13.29
CA LEU A 148 4.49 -3.72 -13.82
C LEU A 148 5.99 -3.60 -14.04
N ARG A 149 6.80 -3.90 -13.00
CA ARG A 149 8.27 -3.86 -13.08
C ARG A 149 8.78 -4.68 -14.26
N ALA A 150 8.32 -5.92 -14.37
CA ALA A 150 8.74 -6.82 -15.43
C ALA A 150 8.38 -6.30 -16.84
N LEU A 151 7.20 -5.68 -17.01
CA LEU A 151 6.84 -5.07 -18.28
C LEU A 151 7.71 -3.86 -18.60
N VAL A 152 7.98 -2.98 -17.62
CA VAL A 152 8.88 -1.84 -17.79
C VAL A 152 10.28 -2.32 -18.18
N ASP A 153 10.83 -3.34 -17.50
CA ASP A 153 12.14 -3.94 -17.83
C ASP A 153 12.19 -4.42 -19.29
N VAL A 154 11.12 -5.06 -19.78
CA VAL A 154 11.04 -5.56 -21.17
C VAL A 154 10.97 -4.40 -22.18
N LEU A 155 10.18 -3.37 -21.89
CA LEU A 155 10.00 -2.21 -22.78
C LEU A 155 11.25 -1.33 -22.87
N GLU A 156 11.99 -1.17 -21.76
CA GLU A 156 13.29 -0.47 -21.77
C GLU A 156 14.32 -1.17 -22.68
N GLY A 157 14.22 -2.50 -22.81
CA GLY A 157 15.03 -3.28 -23.74
C GLY A 157 14.72 -3.06 -25.23
N GLY A 158 13.74 -2.21 -25.56
CA GLY A 158 13.34 -1.92 -26.94
C GLY A 158 12.54 -3.04 -27.62
N ALA A 159 12.16 -4.07 -26.87
CA ALA A 159 11.32 -5.14 -27.36
C ALA A 159 9.90 -4.64 -27.65
N ALA A 160 9.28 -5.19 -28.70
CA ALA A 160 7.83 -5.16 -28.89
C ALA A 160 7.17 -3.77 -29.03
N VAL A 161 7.82 -2.80 -29.68
CA VAL A 161 7.26 -1.45 -29.87
C VAL A 161 5.82 -1.48 -30.42
N ASP A 162 5.55 -2.32 -31.42
CA ASP A 162 4.23 -2.45 -32.05
C ASP A 162 3.16 -3.07 -31.13
N ARG A 163 3.57 -3.81 -30.09
CA ARG A 163 2.67 -4.48 -29.14
C ARG A 163 2.66 -3.84 -27.77
N ALA A 164 3.47 -2.83 -27.52
CA ALA A 164 3.62 -2.20 -26.21
C ALA A 164 2.28 -1.67 -25.67
N ILE A 165 1.47 -1.02 -26.50
CA ILE A 165 0.12 -0.55 -26.11
C ILE A 165 -0.77 -1.72 -25.65
N ALA A 166 -0.79 -2.81 -26.43
CA ALA A 166 -1.58 -4.00 -26.09
C ALA A 166 -1.04 -4.71 -24.84
N ALA A 167 0.28 -4.66 -24.59
CA ALA A 167 0.89 -5.24 -23.40
C ALA A 167 0.46 -4.50 -22.13
N VAL A 168 0.46 -3.16 -22.15
CA VAL A 168 -0.04 -2.34 -21.03
C VAL A 168 -1.51 -2.66 -20.72
N GLY A 169 -2.35 -2.73 -21.76
CA GLY A 169 -3.78 -3.06 -21.59
C GLY A 169 -4.07 -4.48 -21.09
N LYS A 170 -3.06 -5.36 -21.07
CA LYS A 170 -3.15 -6.74 -20.58
C LYS A 170 -2.45 -6.95 -19.24
N LEU A 171 -1.90 -5.90 -18.63
CA LEU A 171 -1.41 -5.99 -17.26
C LEU A 171 -2.51 -6.55 -16.34
N PRO A 172 -2.17 -7.40 -15.36
CA PRO A 172 -3.18 -7.97 -14.48
C PRO A 172 -3.96 -6.88 -13.74
N ALA A 173 -5.29 -7.00 -13.72
CA ALA A 173 -6.14 -5.93 -13.19
C ALA A 173 -5.95 -5.76 -11.66
N ILE A 174 -5.90 -4.49 -11.23
CA ILE A 174 -5.68 -4.07 -9.82
C ILE A 174 -6.96 -4.17 -9.00
N ASP A 175 -8.11 -3.88 -9.62
CA ASP A 175 -9.45 -3.89 -9.00
C ASP A 175 -9.77 -5.20 -8.27
N ARG A 176 -9.34 -6.34 -8.83
CA ARG A 176 -9.49 -7.67 -8.22
C ARG A 176 -8.82 -7.78 -6.86
N CYS A 177 -7.72 -7.06 -6.61
CA CYS A 177 -7.09 -7.05 -5.29
C CYS A 177 -7.96 -6.36 -4.23
N GLY A 178 -8.96 -5.57 -4.62
CA GLY A 178 -9.95 -4.99 -3.72
C GLY A 178 -11.05 -5.99 -3.32
N ASP A 179 -11.28 -7.05 -4.07
CA ASP A 179 -12.25 -8.09 -3.70
C ASP A 179 -11.69 -8.94 -2.54
N ALA A 180 -12.47 -9.08 -1.47
CA ALA A 180 -11.99 -9.73 -0.26
C ALA A 180 -11.84 -11.25 -0.41
N ASP A 181 -12.69 -11.90 -1.22
CA ASP A 181 -12.63 -13.34 -1.43
C ASP A 181 -11.52 -13.69 -2.40
N PHE A 182 -11.32 -12.88 -3.44
CA PHE A 182 -10.16 -12.96 -4.32
C PHE A 182 -8.86 -12.73 -3.55
N ALA A 183 -8.77 -11.66 -2.74
CA ALA A 183 -7.56 -11.37 -1.98
C ALA A 183 -7.24 -12.49 -0.98
N ARG A 184 -8.25 -13.06 -0.32
CA ARG A 184 -8.08 -14.17 0.64
C ARG A 184 -7.75 -15.51 -0.02
N ALA A 185 -7.91 -15.65 -1.34
CA ALA A 185 -7.50 -16.84 -2.04
C ALA A 185 -5.99 -17.03 -1.84
N LYS A 186 -5.62 -17.90 -0.89
CA LYS A 186 -4.23 -18.07 -0.49
C LYS A 186 -3.46 -18.71 -1.64
N THR A 187 -2.48 -18.00 -2.17
CA THR A 187 -1.38 -18.64 -2.88
C THR A 187 -0.57 -19.42 -1.83
N PRO A 188 -0.43 -20.75 -1.98
CA PRO A 188 0.37 -21.53 -1.06
C PRO A 188 1.80 -20.98 -0.97
N VAL A 189 2.31 -20.87 0.27
CA VAL A 189 3.69 -20.51 0.56
C VAL A 189 4.38 -21.70 1.23
N PRO A 190 5.67 -21.96 0.95
CA PRO A 190 6.42 -22.96 1.70
C PRO A 190 6.48 -22.63 3.19
N GLU A 191 6.40 -23.66 4.05
CA GLU A 191 6.58 -23.49 5.51
C GLU A 191 8.02 -23.10 5.87
N ASP A 192 9.00 -23.64 5.13
CA ASP A 192 10.40 -23.29 5.30
C ASP A 192 10.68 -21.88 4.75
N LYS A 193 11.20 -21.00 5.61
CA LYS A 193 11.46 -19.60 5.27
C LYS A 193 12.45 -19.44 4.11
N SER A 194 13.51 -20.25 4.07
CA SER A 194 14.53 -20.15 3.01
C SER A 194 13.95 -20.56 1.65
N ARG A 195 13.09 -21.58 1.64
CA ARG A 195 12.34 -22.01 0.45
C ARG A 195 11.32 -20.96 0.04
N ALA A 196 10.60 -20.34 0.98
CA ALA A 196 9.67 -19.25 0.69
C ALA A 196 10.38 -18.06 0.02
N GLU A 197 11.52 -17.62 0.56
CA GLU A 197 12.34 -16.58 -0.06
C GLU A 197 12.85 -16.96 -1.45
N ALA A 198 13.16 -18.25 -1.68
CA ALA A 198 13.54 -18.74 -3.01
C ALA A 198 12.37 -18.71 -4.00
N VAL A 199 11.16 -19.09 -3.57
CA VAL A 199 9.94 -18.97 -4.41
C VAL A 199 9.70 -17.51 -4.80
N GLU A 200 9.79 -16.57 -3.85
CA GLU A 200 9.58 -15.15 -4.14
C GLU A 200 10.57 -14.62 -5.20
N ARG A 201 11.86 -14.95 -5.08
CA ARG A 201 12.85 -14.58 -6.12
C ARG A 201 12.55 -15.20 -7.49
N LEU A 202 12.02 -16.42 -7.53
CA LEU A 202 11.65 -17.06 -8.81
C LEU A 202 10.34 -16.51 -9.38
N ARG A 203 9.42 -16.00 -8.55
CA ARG A 203 8.21 -15.28 -8.99
C ARG A 203 8.52 -13.99 -9.74
N GLU A 204 9.62 -13.32 -9.41
CA GLU A 204 10.11 -12.17 -10.21
C GLU A 204 10.45 -12.60 -11.63
N ARG A 205 11.09 -13.76 -11.80
CA ARG A 205 11.39 -14.33 -13.13
C ARG A 205 10.14 -14.82 -13.85
N LEU A 206 9.16 -15.37 -13.14
CA LEU A 206 7.87 -15.72 -13.71
C LEU A 206 7.15 -14.47 -14.26
N SER A 207 7.22 -13.36 -13.52
CA SER A 207 6.67 -12.06 -13.97
C SER A 207 7.36 -11.59 -15.26
N ARG A 208 8.68 -11.83 -15.41
CA ARG A 208 9.41 -11.57 -16.66
C ARG A 208 8.93 -12.43 -17.82
N VAL A 209 8.72 -13.74 -17.62
CA VAL A 209 8.14 -14.63 -18.65
C VAL A 209 6.79 -14.07 -19.12
N GLN A 210 5.91 -13.72 -18.16
CA GLN A 210 4.60 -13.16 -18.46
C GLN A 210 4.70 -11.83 -19.23
N ALA A 211 5.60 -10.93 -18.82
CA ALA A 211 5.84 -9.67 -19.52
C ALA A 211 6.33 -9.88 -20.96
N LEU A 212 7.25 -10.82 -21.20
CA LEU A 212 7.71 -11.19 -22.53
C LEU A 212 6.56 -11.75 -23.40
N VAL A 213 5.67 -12.56 -22.81
CA VAL A 213 4.45 -13.02 -23.48
C VAL A 213 3.51 -11.86 -23.84
N LEU A 214 3.29 -10.92 -22.92
CA LEU A 214 2.45 -9.74 -23.15
C LEU A 214 3.01 -8.83 -24.25
N ALA A 215 4.32 -8.62 -24.24
CA ALA A 215 5.08 -7.93 -25.28
C ALA A 215 5.08 -8.71 -26.61
N GLY A 216 4.83 -10.02 -26.59
CA GLY A 216 4.80 -10.84 -27.78
C GLY A 216 6.18 -11.27 -28.28
N THR A 217 7.18 -11.23 -27.41
CA THR A 217 8.52 -11.80 -27.63
C THR A 217 8.53 -13.26 -27.18
N TYR A 218 7.84 -14.12 -27.94
CA TYR A 218 7.52 -15.48 -27.51
C TYR A 218 8.74 -16.39 -27.38
N ASP A 219 9.73 -16.28 -28.27
CA ASP A 219 10.95 -17.10 -28.20
C ASP A 219 11.73 -16.82 -26.90
N ALA A 220 11.92 -15.54 -26.58
CA ALA A 220 12.55 -15.13 -25.32
C ALA A 220 11.73 -15.56 -24.09
N ALA A 221 10.40 -15.54 -24.18
CA ALA A 221 9.54 -16.03 -23.11
C ALA A 221 9.70 -17.54 -22.91
N LEU A 222 9.79 -18.31 -24.01
CA LEU A 222 9.96 -19.76 -23.98
C LEU A 222 11.31 -20.15 -23.37
N ASP A 223 12.40 -19.48 -23.77
CA ASP A 223 13.73 -19.73 -23.22
C ASP A 223 13.80 -19.41 -21.72
N GLU A 224 13.22 -18.28 -21.30
CA GLU A 224 13.14 -17.91 -19.87
C GLU A 224 12.28 -18.90 -19.08
N ALA A 225 11.13 -19.33 -19.63
CA ALA A 225 10.22 -20.28 -18.99
C ALA A 225 10.86 -21.65 -18.80
N ARG A 226 11.57 -22.17 -19.81
CA ARG A 226 12.30 -23.44 -19.72
C ARG A 226 13.34 -23.39 -18.61
N ALA A 227 14.16 -22.34 -18.58
CA ALA A 227 15.18 -22.16 -17.56
C ALA A 227 14.58 -21.94 -16.15
N LEU A 228 13.38 -21.38 -16.07
CA LEU A 228 12.65 -21.21 -14.81
C LEU A 228 12.07 -22.54 -14.31
N LEU A 229 11.53 -23.37 -15.21
CA LEU A 229 10.95 -24.66 -14.89
C LEU A 229 11.97 -25.59 -14.22
N GLU A 230 13.18 -25.70 -14.78
CA GLU A 230 14.26 -26.51 -14.19
C GLU A 230 14.55 -26.13 -12.74
N ARG A 231 14.53 -24.83 -12.42
CA ARG A 231 14.76 -24.32 -11.06
C ARG A 231 13.57 -24.52 -10.15
N ALA A 232 12.35 -24.40 -10.66
CA ALA A 232 11.13 -24.66 -9.90
C ALA A 232 11.04 -26.14 -9.51
N GLU A 233 11.36 -27.05 -10.43
CA GLU A 233 11.41 -28.49 -10.17
C GLU A 233 12.48 -28.84 -9.13
N ALA A 234 13.68 -28.25 -9.25
CA ALA A 234 14.74 -28.43 -8.25
C ALA A 234 14.34 -27.90 -6.84
N LEU A 235 13.49 -26.89 -6.77
CA LEU A 235 12.98 -26.34 -5.50
C LEU A 235 11.96 -27.27 -4.82
N GLY A 236 11.27 -28.11 -5.60
CA GLY A 236 10.33 -29.12 -5.11
C GLY A 236 9.10 -28.54 -4.40
N PHE A 237 8.62 -27.36 -4.83
CA PHE A 237 7.39 -26.76 -4.30
C PHE A 237 6.30 -26.78 -5.37
N GLU A 238 5.49 -27.84 -5.36
CA GLU A 238 4.54 -28.16 -6.43
C GLU A 238 3.60 -27.01 -6.83
N PRO A 239 3.00 -26.23 -5.90
CA PRO A 239 2.14 -25.12 -6.29
C PRO A 239 2.84 -24.12 -7.23
N PHE A 240 4.10 -23.77 -6.95
CA PHE A 240 4.85 -22.88 -7.82
C PHE A 240 5.30 -23.57 -9.11
N THR A 241 5.70 -24.85 -9.05
CA THR A 241 6.06 -25.61 -10.24
C THR A 241 4.89 -25.68 -11.24
N THR A 242 3.66 -25.88 -10.76
CA THR A 242 2.46 -25.86 -11.60
C THR A 242 2.24 -24.50 -12.26
N GLU A 243 2.41 -23.40 -11.52
CA GLU A 243 2.34 -22.04 -12.10
C GLU A 243 3.36 -21.85 -13.24
N VAL A 244 4.59 -22.33 -13.05
CA VAL A 244 5.65 -22.24 -14.06
C VAL A 244 5.36 -23.13 -15.28
N ARG A 245 4.87 -24.35 -15.07
CA ARG A 245 4.47 -25.25 -16.18
C ARG A 245 3.37 -24.63 -17.04
N LEU A 246 2.39 -23.97 -16.43
CA LEU A 246 1.33 -23.27 -17.16
C LEU A 246 1.89 -22.19 -18.08
N GLU A 247 2.80 -21.34 -17.59
CA GLU A 247 3.41 -20.30 -18.42
C GLU A 247 4.36 -20.87 -19.48
N HIS A 248 5.07 -21.96 -19.20
CA HIS A 248 5.90 -22.67 -20.17
C HIS A 248 5.05 -23.25 -21.32
N ALA A 249 3.97 -23.96 -20.99
CA ALA A 249 3.03 -24.49 -21.99
C ALA A 249 2.38 -23.37 -22.81
N ARG A 250 2.05 -22.24 -22.17
CA ARG A 250 1.54 -21.05 -22.87
C ARG A 250 2.56 -20.49 -23.86
N ALA A 251 3.83 -20.39 -23.47
CA ALA A 251 4.89 -19.93 -24.37
C ALA A 251 5.07 -20.88 -25.58
N LEU A 252 5.09 -22.21 -25.34
CA LEU A 252 5.14 -23.23 -26.41
C LEU A 252 3.97 -23.10 -27.40
N SER A 253 2.75 -22.88 -26.88
CA SER A 253 1.57 -22.70 -27.73
C SER A 253 1.68 -21.45 -28.62
N LEU A 254 2.24 -20.35 -28.08
CA LEU A 254 2.41 -19.08 -28.80
C LEU A 254 3.54 -19.12 -29.83
N THR A 255 4.51 -20.02 -29.70
CA THR A 255 5.55 -20.28 -30.71
C THR A 255 5.14 -21.33 -31.76
N GLY A 256 3.94 -21.91 -31.63
CA GLY A 256 3.41 -22.91 -32.56
C GLY A 256 3.80 -24.36 -32.25
N ALA A 257 4.50 -24.61 -31.13
CA ALA A 257 4.87 -25.95 -30.67
C ALA A 257 3.72 -26.62 -29.88
N HIS A 258 2.57 -26.79 -30.53
CA HIS A 258 1.32 -27.23 -29.86
C HIS A 258 1.41 -28.63 -29.24
N ASP A 259 2.10 -29.58 -29.86
CA ASP A 259 2.27 -30.93 -29.33
C ASP A 259 3.14 -30.94 -28.06
N GLU A 260 4.21 -30.14 -28.04
CA GLU A 260 5.04 -29.94 -26.84
C GLU A 260 4.26 -29.19 -25.74
N ALA A 261 3.41 -28.23 -26.11
CA ALA A 261 2.58 -27.51 -25.17
C ALA A 261 1.58 -28.43 -24.44
N LEU A 262 1.01 -29.42 -25.15
CA LEU A 262 0.12 -30.42 -24.55
C LEU A 262 0.90 -31.32 -23.58
N ALA A 263 2.07 -31.81 -23.97
CA ALA A 263 2.92 -32.64 -23.12
C ALA A 263 3.39 -31.90 -21.85
N ALA A 264 3.53 -30.58 -21.89
CA ALA A 264 3.89 -29.77 -20.73
C ALA A 264 2.78 -29.64 -19.66
N PHE A 265 1.54 -30.05 -19.97
CA PHE A 265 0.42 -30.09 -19.02
C PHE A 265 0.25 -31.43 -18.30
N GLU A 266 0.83 -32.51 -18.84
CA GLU A 266 0.76 -33.87 -18.27
C GLU A 266 1.83 -34.10 -17.19
#